data_AF-A0AAQ3SAV5-F1
#
_entry.id   AF-A0AAQ3SAV5-F1
#
_cell.length_a   1.000
_cell.length_b   1.000
_cell.length_c   1.000
_cell.angle_alpha   90.00
_cell.angle_beta   90.00
_cell.angle_gamma   90.00
#
_symmetry.space_group_name_H-M   'P 1'
#
loop_
_entity.id
_entity.type
_entity.pdbx_description
1 polymer ?
#
loop_
_entity_poly.entity_id
_entity_poly.type
_entity_poly.pdbx_seq_one_letter_code
_entity_poly.pdbx_strand_id
1 'polypeptide(L)'
;MDDDFHYSVYQLFSNAYSTLSRLGKERNLQPIRSCCSGCGFSSWIAIIKYSANLKNSAEIAEFFFVDTTPFVDKYFLEPKDHKYDWRGVLPRERYLSKLLKDLEIALKGSSANWKIVVGHHTIRSIGHHGDTQELINQLLPILEANDVDMYINGHDHCLEHIISTSSQIQFLTSGGGSKAWRGDINKNRKDGTKFYYDGQGFMSVELEQTNAKVVYYDIYGNVLHVVNLSKALRSVYAI
;
A
#
# COMPACT_ATOMS: atom_id res chain seq x y z
N MET A 1 19.62 2.45 15.70
CA MET A 1 18.47 1.99 16.52
C MET A 1 17.27 2.30 15.65
N ASP A 2 16.90 1.31 14.85
CA ASP A 2 15.99 1.50 13.72
C ASP A 2 14.55 1.41 14.21
N ASP A 3 13.92 2.58 14.39
CA ASP A 3 12.50 2.73 14.73
C ASP A 3 11.56 2.42 13.53
N ASP A 4 11.99 1.57 12.60
CA ASP A 4 11.32 1.33 11.30
C ASP A 4 9.92 0.73 11.45
N PHE A 5 9.63 0.09 12.58
CA PHE A 5 8.42 -0.71 12.73
C PHE A 5 7.19 0.07 13.22
N HIS A 6 7.39 1.23 13.88
CA HIS A 6 6.35 1.77 14.77
C HIS A 6 5.49 2.90 14.18
N TYR A 7 5.93 3.58 13.12
CA TYR A 7 5.24 4.81 12.66
C TYR A 7 4.62 4.76 11.26
N SER A 8 5.22 4.12 10.25
CA SER A 8 4.73 4.29 8.86
C SER A 8 3.47 3.48 8.54
N VAL A 9 3.34 2.26 9.09
CA VAL A 9 2.13 1.44 8.94
C VAL A 9 0.95 2.07 9.68
N TYR A 10 1.14 2.53 10.92
CA TYR A 10 0.05 3.17 11.68
C TYR A 10 -0.46 4.46 11.03
N GLN A 11 0.39 5.23 10.35
CA GLN A 11 -0.05 6.44 9.65
C GLN A 11 -0.81 6.15 8.35
N LEU A 12 -0.41 5.16 7.55
CA LEU A 12 -1.20 4.72 6.39
C LEU A 12 -2.57 4.16 6.81
N PHE A 13 -2.63 3.39 7.90
CA PHE A 13 -3.85 2.74 8.37
C PHE A 13 -4.78 3.67 9.19
N SER A 14 -4.26 4.59 10.01
CA SER A 14 -5.09 5.55 10.75
C SER A 14 -5.64 6.68 9.87
N ASN A 15 -4.91 7.09 8.83
CA ASN A 15 -5.40 8.09 7.87
C ASN A 15 -6.47 7.52 6.91
N ALA A 16 -6.34 6.24 6.53
CA ALA A 16 -7.41 5.54 5.82
C ALA A 16 -8.70 5.51 6.67
N TYR A 17 -8.59 5.19 7.96
CA TYR A 17 -9.76 5.07 8.86
C TYR A 17 -10.41 6.42 9.22
N SER A 18 -9.62 7.47 9.47
CA SER A 18 -10.16 8.78 9.91
C SER A 18 -10.98 9.46 8.82
N THR A 19 -10.58 9.33 7.56
CA THR A 19 -11.26 9.95 6.41
C THR A 19 -12.57 9.23 6.03
N LEU A 20 -12.62 7.90 6.19
CA LEU A 20 -13.81 7.09 5.85
C LEU A 20 -14.95 7.23 6.88
N SER A 21 -14.64 7.54 8.14
CA SER A 21 -15.65 7.79 9.18
C SER A 21 -16.53 9.03 8.92
N ARG A 22 -16.11 9.95 8.05
CA ARG A 22 -16.88 11.16 7.69
C ARG A 22 -17.87 10.97 6.53
N LEU A 23 -17.85 9.83 5.84
CA LEU A 23 -18.59 9.65 4.57
C LEU A 23 -19.78 8.67 4.59
N GLY A 24 -20.18 8.10 5.73
CA GLY A 24 -21.32 7.17 5.72
C GLY A 24 -21.93 6.87 7.09
N LYS A 25 -23.24 7.10 7.19
CA LYS A 25 -24.10 6.80 8.35
C LYS A 25 -23.84 5.42 8.97
N GLU A 26 -23.82 5.43 10.30
CA GLU A 26 -23.92 4.31 11.23
C GLU A 26 -24.71 3.11 10.67
N ARG A 27 -24.04 1.99 10.41
CA ARG A 27 -24.58 0.64 10.58
C ARG A 27 -23.46 -0.32 10.98
N ASN A 28 -23.51 -0.78 12.24
CA ASN A 28 -22.75 -1.89 12.83
C ASN A 28 -21.28 -2.02 12.41
N LEU A 29 -20.48 -1.01 12.73
CA LEU A 29 -19.05 -1.16 12.87
C LEU A 29 -18.77 -1.77 14.25
N GLN A 30 -18.37 -3.05 14.30
CA GLN A 30 -17.67 -3.58 15.47
C GLN A 30 -16.42 -2.71 15.65
N PRO A 31 -16.32 -1.91 16.73
CA PRO A 31 -15.19 -1.01 16.88
C PRO A 31 -13.92 -1.83 17.03
N ILE A 32 -12.82 -1.37 16.44
CA ILE A 32 -11.46 -1.65 16.90
C ILE A 32 -11.29 -0.98 18.29
N ARG A 33 -12.11 -1.36 19.27
CA ARG A 33 -11.94 -1.01 20.69
C ARG A 33 -11.14 -2.07 21.42
N SER A 34 -10.96 -3.27 20.84
CA SER A 34 -10.19 -4.35 21.47
C SER A 34 -8.67 -4.27 21.22
N CYS A 35 -8.20 -3.42 20.29
CA CYS A 35 -6.79 -3.45 19.86
C CYS A 35 -5.90 -2.37 20.48
N CYS A 36 -6.41 -1.50 21.37
CA CYS A 36 -5.64 -0.37 21.90
C CYS A 36 -5.49 -0.33 23.42
N SER A 37 -6.01 -1.31 24.16
CA SER A 37 -5.79 -1.41 25.60
C SER A 37 -4.96 -2.65 25.93
N GLY A 38 -3.64 -2.52 25.85
CA GLY A 38 -2.72 -3.36 26.62
C GLY A 38 -1.92 -4.45 25.88
N CYS A 39 -1.92 -4.51 24.55
CA CYS A 39 -1.16 -5.53 23.82
C CYS A 39 0.00 -4.92 23.03
N GLY A 40 1.21 -5.43 23.26
CA GLY A 40 2.33 -5.23 22.34
C GLY A 40 1.89 -5.57 20.92
N PHE A 41 2.16 -4.67 19.99
CA PHE A 41 1.67 -4.68 18.62
C PHE A 41 2.21 -5.89 17.85
N SER A 42 1.45 -6.99 17.88
CA SER A 42 1.71 -8.20 17.11
C SER A 42 1.06 -8.11 15.73
N SER A 43 1.88 -8.31 14.70
CA SER A 43 1.61 -8.72 13.31
C SER A 43 0.15 -8.81 12.83
N TRP A 44 -0.13 -8.14 11.71
CA TRP A 44 -1.36 -8.35 10.93
C TRP A 44 -1.27 -9.66 10.14
N ILE A 45 -1.95 -10.71 10.59
CA ILE A 45 -1.93 -12.05 9.97
C ILE A 45 -3.13 -12.23 9.01
N ALA A 46 -3.37 -11.30 8.07
CA ALA A 46 -4.45 -11.47 7.10
C ALA A 46 -4.40 -10.51 5.91
N ILE A 47 -5.01 -10.94 4.81
CA ILE A 47 -5.54 -10.00 3.80
C ILE A 47 -6.82 -9.41 4.35
N ILE A 48 -6.86 -8.09 4.43
CA ILE A 48 -8.08 -7.35 4.74
C ILE A 48 -8.56 -6.74 3.44
N LYS A 49 -9.79 -7.06 3.05
CA LYS A 49 -10.47 -6.44 1.93
C LYS A 49 -11.40 -5.36 2.45
N TYR A 50 -11.30 -4.16 1.89
CA TYR A 50 -12.21 -3.06 2.18
C TYR A 50 -12.80 -2.51 0.88
N SER A 51 -14.12 -2.38 0.84
CA SER A 51 -14.85 -1.80 -0.30
C SER A 51 -15.36 -0.41 0.07
N ALA A 52 -15.09 0.58 -0.77
CA ALA A 52 -15.56 1.95 -0.61
C ALA A 52 -16.45 2.34 -1.79
N ASN A 53 -17.59 2.98 -1.53
CA ASN A 53 -18.39 3.59 -2.58
C ASN A 53 -17.64 4.79 -3.18
N LEU A 54 -17.66 4.89 -4.50
CA LEU A 54 -17.07 6.02 -5.20
C LEU A 54 -17.97 7.26 -5.05
N LYS A 55 -17.33 8.43 -5.03
CA LYS A 55 -18.04 9.71 -4.92
C LYS A 55 -19.06 9.82 -6.05
N ASN A 56 -20.33 10.04 -5.69
CA ASN A 56 -21.46 10.18 -6.61
C ASN A 56 -21.68 8.98 -7.57
N SER A 57 -21.26 7.76 -7.21
CA SER A 57 -21.44 6.56 -8.04
C SER A 57 -21.84 5.34 -7.20
N ALA A 58 -22.53 4.39 -7.84
CA ALA A 58 -22.81 3.07 -7.27
C ALA A 58 -21.62 2.09 -7.44
N GLU A 59 -20.57 2.51 -8.14
CA GLU A 59 -19.35 1.73 -8.28
C GLU A 59 -18.50 1.77 -7.01
N ILE A 60 -17.63 0.76 -6.88
CA ILE A 60 -16.76 0.58 -5.72
C ILE A 60 -15.28 0.62 -6.10
N ALA A 61 -14.48 1.15 -5.18
CA ALA A 61 -13.05 0.85 -5.08
C ALA A 61 -12.84 -0.27 -4.07
N GLU A 62 -11.87 -1.14 -4.33
CA GLU A 62 -11.48 -2.18 -3.39
C GLU A 62 -10.01 -2.05 -3.02
N PHE A 63 -9.78 -2.05 -1.71
CA PHE A 63 -8.47 -2.02 -1.09
C PHE A 63 -8.13 -3.41 -0.56
N PHE A 64 -6.96 -3.90 -0.94
CA PHE A 64 -6.42 -5.19 -0.51
C PHE A 64 -5.17 -4.92 0.31
N PHE A 65 -5.28 -5.08 1.63
CA PHE A 65 -4.16 -4.92 2.54
C PHE A 65 -3.38 -6.23 2.62
N VAL A 66 -2.07 -6.16 2.41
CA VAL A 66 -1.17 -7.32 2.35
C VAL A 66 -0.06 -7.13 3.39
N ASP A 67 0.11 -8.10 4.29
CA ASP A 67 1.29 -8.15 5.14
C ASP A 67 2.51 -8.55 4.30
N THR A 68 3.35 -7.56 3.99
CA THR A 68 4.57 -7.74 3.22
C THR A 68 5.77 -8.15 4.09
N THR A 69 5.62 -8.23 5.41
CA THR A 69 6.73 -8.55 6.33
C THR A 69 7.25 -9.97 6.16
N PRO A 70 6.40 -11.00 6.05
CA PRO A 70 6.85 -12.37 5.83
C PRO A 70 7.54 -12.59 4.49
N PHE A 71 7.49 -11.66 3.53
CA PHE A 71 8.15 -11.80 2.24
C PHE A 71 9.66 -11.53 2.30
N VAL A 72 10.12 -10.70 3.23
CA VAL A 72 11.52 -10.24 3.25
C VAL A 72 12.41 -11.31 3.89
N ASP A 73 13.28 -11.95 3.10
CA ASP A 73 14.11 -13.07 3.54
C ASP A 73 15.09 -12.66 4.65
N LYS A 74 15.61 -11.43 4.55
CA LYS A 74 16.54 -10.85 5.52
C LYS A 74 16.01 -10.91 6.96
N TYR A 75 14.70 -10.78 7.17
CA TYR A 75 14.11 -10.81 8.52
C TYR A 75 14.12 -12.22 9.16
N PHE A 76 14.32 -13.27 8.37
CA PHE A 76 14.42 -14.66 8.83
C PHE A 76 15.87 -15.14 8.85
N LEU A 77 16.65 -14.78 7.83
CA LEU A 77 18.02 -15.27 7.65
C LEU A 77 19.04 -14.45 8.44
N GLU A 78 18.83 -13.13 8.54
CA GLU A 78 19.77 -12.19 9.14
C GLU A 78 19.05 -11.11 9.96
N PRO A 79 18.29 -11.48 11.01
CA PRO A 79 17.42 -10.55 11.72
C PRO A 79 18.17 -9.41 12.43
N LYS A 80 19.48 -9.54 12.69
CA LYS A 80 20.28 -8.59 13.48
C LYS A 80 19.53 -8.21 14.78
N ASP A 81 19.20 -6.94 14.96
CA ASP A 81 18.47 -6.43 16.13
C ASP A 81 16.94 -6.51 15.98
N HIS A 82 16.43 -6.89 14.81
CA HIS A 82 15.00 -7.01 14.57
C HIS A 82 14.45 -8.27 15.27
N LYS A 83 13.49 -8.07 16.19
CA LYS A 83 12.81 -9.15 16.90
C LYS A 83 11.36 -9.23 16.43
N TYR A 84 11.05 -10.27 15.67
CA TYR A 84 9.70 -10.54 15.18
C TYR A 84 9.09 -11.77 15.86
N ASP A 85 7.79 -11.73 16.12
CA ASP A 85 7.02 -12.91 16.55
C ASP A 85 6.48 -13.66 15.34
N TRP A 86 7.13 -14.77 14.99
CA TRP A 86 6.80 -15.59 13.84
C TRP A 86 5.83 -16.73 14.13
N ARG A 87 5.31 -16.86 15.36
CA ARG A 87 4.45 -18.02 15.73
C ARG A 87 3.19 -18.15 14.86
N GLY A 88 2.65 -17.04 14.36
CA GLY A 88 1.49 -17.02 13.46
C GLY A 88 1.82 -17.05 11.97
N VAL A 89 3.10 -17.00 11.61
CA VAL A 89 3.60 -16.99 10.23
C VAL A 89 4.22 -18.34 9.85
N LEU A 90 4.75 -19.10 10.82
CA LEU A 90 5.39 -20.39 10.54
C LEU A 90 4.35 -21.52 10.38
N PRO A 91 4.57 -22.45 9.42
CA PRO A 91 5.64 -22.48 8.41
C PRO A 91 5.48 -21.38 7.34
N ARG A 92 6.57 -20.63 7.10
CA ARG A 92 6.57 -19.40 6.30
C ARG A 92 6.08 -19.63 4.88
N GLU A 93 6.53 -20.70 4.25
CA GLU A 93 6.19 -21.05 2.86
C GLU A 93 4.70 -21.33 2.73
N ARG A 94 4.11 -22.02 3.71
CA ARG A 94 2.67 -22.29 3.77
C ARG A 94 1.88 -20.99 3.95
N TYR A 95 2.36 -20.10 4.81
CA TYR A 95 1.75 -18.80 5.02
C TYR A 95 1.75 -17.95 3.75
N LEU A 96 2.92 -17.78 3.12
CA LEU A 96 3.08 -17.00 1.89
C LEU A 96 2.24 -17.59 0.74
N SER A 97 2.26 -18.91 0.55
CA SER A 97 1.46 -19.58 -0.46
C SER A 97 -0.04 -19.34 -0.24
N LYS A 98 -0.51 -19.43 1.00
CA LYS A 98 -1.92 -19.16 1.34
C LYS A 98 -2.27 -17.69 1.08
N LEU A 99 -1.44 -16.75 1.55
CA LEU A 99 -1.64 -15.32 1.37
C LEU A 99 -1.72 -14.96 -0.12
N LEU A 100 -0.76 -15.41 -0.93
CA LEU A 100 -0.73 -15.14 -2.37
C LEU A 100 -1.97 -15.71 -3.07
N LYS A 101 -2.38 -16.94 -2.72
CA LYS A 101 -3.58 -17.57 -3.26
C LYS A 101 -4.86 -16.82 -2.89
N ASP A 102 -4.99 -16.43 -1.62
CA ASP A 102 -6.16 -15.69 -1.15
C ASP A 102 -6.25 -14.31 -1.80
N LEU A 103 -5.11 -13.64 -2.00
CA LEU A 103 -5.05 -12.36 -2.72
C LEU A 103 -5.49 -12.53 -4.17
N GLU A 104 -4.96 -13.52 -4.86
CA GLU A 104 -5.29 -13.79 -6.25
C GLU A 104 -6.79 -14.11 -6.41
N ILE A 105 -7.36 -14.93 -5.53
CA ILE A 105 -8.81 -15.22 -5.52
C ILE A 105 -9.62 -13.93 -5.31
N ALA A 106 -9.22 -13.10 -4.35
CA ALA A 106 -9.92 -11.86 -4.03
C ALA A 106 -9.84 -10.84 -5.18
N LEU A 107 -8.70 -10.74 -5.87
CA LEU A 107 -8.50 -9.87 -7.01
C LEU A 107 -9.24 -10.34 -8.27
N LYS A 108 -9.27 -11.66 -8.54
CA LYS A 108 -10.04 -12.26 -9.64
C LYS A 108 -11.54 -12.10 -9.45
N GLY A 109 -12.01 -12.26 -8.22
CA GLY A 109 -13.42 -12.07 -7.86
C GLY A 109 -13.88 -10.62 -7.79
N SER A 110 -12.97 -9.65 -7.94
CA SER A 110 -13.25 -8.23 -7.83
C SER A 110 -13.73 -7.65 -9.17
N SER A 111 -14.98 -7.17 -9.18
CA SER A 111 -15.53 -6.34 -10.26
C SER A 111 -15.28 -4.84 -10.05
N ALA A 112 -14.57 -4.47 -8.99
CA ALA A 112 -14.32 -3.08 -8.62
C ALA A 112 -13.69 -2.30 -9.76
N ASN A 113 -14.07 -1.02 -9.86
CA ASN A 113 -13.52 -0.17 -10.89
C ASN A 113 -12.09 0.25 -10.54
N TRP A 114 -11.78 0.43 -9.27
CA TRP A 114 -10.41 0.65 -8.78
C TRP A 114 -9.96 -0.49 -7.88
N LYS A 115 -8.83 -1.12 -8.20
CA LYS A 115 -8.18 -2.14 -7.36
C LYS A 115 -6.87 -1.57 -6.83
N ILE A 116 -6.80 -1.41 -5.51
CA ILE A 116 -5.68 -0.78 -4.82
C ILE A 116 -5.10 -1.79 -3.83
N VAL A 117 -3.82 -2.09 -3.95
CA VAL A 117 -3.11 -2.96 -3.01
C VAL A 117 -2.28 -2.10 -2.08
N VAL A 118 -2.34 -2.38 -0.78
CA VAL A 118 -1.59 -1.63 0.24
C VAL A 118 -0.68 -2.60 0.98
N GLY A 119 0.62 -2.31 1.00
CA GLY A 119 1.63 -3.06 1.75
C GLY A 119 2.54 -2.15 2.55
N HIS A 120 3.43 -2.72 3.36
CA HIS A 120 4.44 -1.92 4.07
C HIS A 120 5.66 -1.64 3.19
N HIS A 121 6.24 -2.69 2.59
CA HIS A 121 7.50 -2.65 1.86
C HIS A 121 7.33 -2.14 0.41
N THR A 122 8.42 -1.69 -0.18
CA THR A 122 8.51 -1.20 -1.56
C THR A 122 8.56 -2.37 -2.54
N ILE A 123 7.66 -2.41 -3.53
CA ILE A 123 7.88 -3.24 -4.74
C ILE A 123 8.90 -2.53 -5.65
N ARG A 124 8.72 -1.23 -5.83
CA ARG A 124 9.60 -0.35 -6.57
C ARG A 124 9.97 0.85 -5.72
N SER A 125 11.26 1.18 -5.67
CA SER A 125 11.74 2.41 -5.04
C SER A 125 13.14 2.80 -5.49
N ILE A 126 13.41 4.10 -5.54
CA ILE A 126 14.75 4.67 -5.69
C ILE A 126 15.31 5.24 -4.38
N GLY A 127 14.59 5.08 -3.27
CA GLY A 127 15.03 5.45 -1.92
C GLY A 127 16.05 4.49 -1.31
N HIS A 128 16.21 4.58 0.00
CA HIS A 128 17.24 3.88 0.77
C HIS A 128 17.15 2.35 0.67
N HIS A 129 15.95 1.77 0.87
CA HIS A 129 15.80 0.32 0.81
C HIS A 129 15.71 -0.19 -0.64
N GLY A 130 15.19 0.64 -1.54
CA GLY A 130 15.04 0.30 -2.95
C GLY A 130 14.00 -0.80 -3.16
N ASP A 131 14.18 -1.63 -4.19
CA ASP A 131 13.22 -2.67 -4.53
C ASP A 131 13.33 -3.90 -3.62
N THR A 132 12.18 -4.40 -3.14
CA THR A 132 12.12 -5.71 -2.45
C THR A 132 11.96 -6.83 -3.49
N GLN A 133 13.03 -7.61 -3.71
CA GLN A 133 13.06 -8.61 -4.78
C GLN A 133 12.05 -9.73 -4.60
N GLU A 134 11.77 -10.12 -3.36
CA GLU A 134 10.78 -11.14 -3.05
C GLU A 134 9.38 -10.70 -3.45
N LEU A 135 9.06 -9.41 -3.30
CA LEU A 135 7.78 -8.86 -3.76
C LEU A 135 7.73 -8.74 -5.29
N ILE A 136 8.83 -8.33 -5.94
CA ILE A 136 8.92 -8.34 -7.41
C ILE A 136 8.68 -9.74 -7.97
N ASN A 137 9.26 -10.76 -7.34
CA ASN A 137 9.19 -12.13 -7.86
C ASN A 137 7.88 -12.85 -7.53
N GLN A 138 7.28 -12.56 -6.38
CA GLN A 138 6.12 -13.33 -5.88
C GLN A 138 4.80 -12.56 -5.93
N LEU A 139 4.81 -11.28 -5.58
CA LEU A 139 3.59 -10.48 -5.45
C LEU A 139 3.24 -9.73 -6.74
N LEU A 140 4.21 -9.03 -7.33
CA LEU A 140 4.01 -8.20 -8.52
C LEU A 140 3.36 -8.96 -9.69
N PRO A 141 3.73 -10.22 -10.02
CA PRO A 141 3.09 -10.94 -11.12
C PRO A 141 1.59 -11.16 -10.90
N ILE A 142 1.16 -11.34 -9.65
CA ILE A 142 -0.27 -11.46 -9.30
C ILE A 142 -0.96 -10.10 -9.49
N LEU A 143 -0.31 -9.00 -9.10
CA LEU A 143 -0.90 -7.66 -9.25
C LEU A 143 -1.08 -7.30 -10.73
N GLU A 144 -0.06 -7.58 -11.55
CA GLU A 144 -0.08 -7.33 -13.00
C GLU A 144 -1.12 -8.19 -13.71
N ALA A 145 -1.20 -9.48 -13.39
CA ALA A 145 -2.17 -10.40 -13.99
C ALA A 145 -3.64 -10.10 -13.64
N ASN A 146 -3.90 -9.22 -12.67
CA ASN A 146 -5.24 -8.89 -12.18
C ASN A 146 -5.61 -7.40 -12.34
N ASP A 147 -4.87 -6.67 -13.17
CA ASP A 147 -5.09 -5.26 -13.51
C ASP A 147 -5.20 -4.34 -12.28
N VAL A 148 -4.33 -4.55 -11.30
CA VAL A 148 -4.22 -3.64 -10.15
C VAL A 148 -3.82 -2.24 -10.65
N ASP A 149 -4.42 -1.20 -10.07
CA ASP A 149 -4.20 0.17 -10.50
C ASP A 149 -3.07 0.84 -9.75
N MET A 150 -3.05 0.61 -8.44
CA MET A 150 -2.14 1.29 -7.53
C MET A 150 -1.63 0.30 -6.49
N TYR A 151 -0.32 0.34 -6.27
CA TYR A 151 0.32 -0.25 -5.10
C TYR A 151 0.80 0.88 -4.20
N ILE A 152 0.30 0.91 -2.96
CA ILE A 152 0.62 1.93 -1.97
C ILE A 152 1.47 1.32 -0.87
N ASN A 153 2.59 1.97 -0.54
CA ASN A 153 3.47 1.53 0.55
C ASN A 153 4.05 2.68 1.38
N GLY A 154 4.75 2.28 2.45
CA GLY A 154 5.63 3.12 3.23
C GLY A 154 7.05 2.55 3.17
N HIS A 155 7.60 2.21 4.34
CA HIS A 155 8.95 1.64 4.54
C HIS A 155 10.09 2.60 4.16
N ASP A 156 10.17 3.01 2.90
CA ASP A 156 11.09 4.08 2.53
C ASP A 156 10.62 5.42 3.09
N HIS A 157 11.46 6.04 3.92
CA HIS A 157 11.17 7.31 4.58
C HIS A 157 11.31 8.49 3.60
N CYS A 158 10.48 8.49 2.57
CA CYS A 158 10.35 9.51 1.53
C CYS A 158 8.92 9.51 0.97
N LEU A 159 8.65 10.40 0.01
CA LEU A 159 7.47 10.35 -0.85
C LEU A 159 7.92 10.05 -2.28
N GLU A 160 7.23 9.14 -2.96
CA GLU A 160 7.66 8.71 -4.29
C GLU A 160 6.48 8.29 -5.17
N HIS A 161 6.60 8.57 -6.46
CA HIS A 161 5.73 8.03 -7.48
C HIS A 161 6.55 7.46 -8.62
N ILE A 162 6.42 6.15 -8.84
CA ILE A 162 6.98 5.40 -9.96
C ILE A 162 5.84 4.78 -10.77
N ILE A 163 5.93 4.86 -12.09
CA ILE A 163 5.04 4.14 -13.00
C ILE A 163 5.73 2.84 -13.42
N SER A 164 5.00 1.72 -13.40
CA SER A 164 5.49 0.47 -13.95
C SER A 164 5.91 0.60 -15.43
N THR A 165 6.98 -0.09 -15.81
CA THR A 165 7.44 -0.14 -17.21
C THR A 165 6.78 -1.26 -18.01
N SER A 166 6.12 -2.20 -17.33
CA SER A 166 5.50 -3.41 -17.91
C SER A 166 3.98 -3.45 -17.80
N SER A 167 3.38 -2.60 -16.96
CA SER A 167 1.95 -2.62 -16.63
C SER A 167 1.42 -1.21 -16.32
N GLN A 168 0.11 -1.11 -16.06
CA GLN A 168 -0.54 0.18 -15.72
C GLN A 168 -0.37 0.59 -14.26
N ILE A 169 0.24 -0.26 -13.43
CA ILE A 169 0.36 -0.07 -11.99
C ILE A 169 1.15 1.22 -11.69
N GLN A 170 0.57 2.04 -10.82
CA GLN A 170 1.27 3.14 -10.17
C GLN A 170 1.82 2.67 -8.81
N PHE A 171 3.13 2.78 -8.59
CA PHE A 171 3.76 2.57 -7.29
C PHE A 171 3.85 3.91 -6.56
N LEU A 172 3.21 3.98 -5.40
CA LEU A 172 2.99 5.20 -4.63
C LEU A 172 3.53 5.02 -3.20
N THR A 173 4.67 5.64 -2.91
CA THR A 173 5.30 5.59 -1.58
C THR A 173 4.91 6.82 -0.76
N SER A 174 4.37 6.60 0.44
CA SER A 174 4.09 7.64 1.44
C SER A 174 4.67 7.24 2.79
N GLY A 175 6.01 7.14 2.88
CA GLY A 175 6.72 6.74 4.10
C GLY A 175 7.35 7.89 4.89
N GLY A 176 7.36 9.11 4.37
CA GLY A 176 7.89 10.32 5.03
C GLY A 176 7.05 10.90 6.18
N GLY A 177 6.18 10.11 6.82
CA GLY A 177 5.20 10.61 7.79
C GLY A 177 5.75 10.98 9.18
N SER A 178 6.98 10.56 9.50
CA SER A 178 7.63 10.85 10.79
C SER A 178 9.13 11.06 10.64
N LYS A 179 9.85 10.12 10.02
CA LYS A 179 11.25 10.30 9.63
C LYS A 179 11.34 10.48 8.12
N ALA A 180 12.41 11.13 7.65
CA ALA A 180 12.71 11.27 6.24
C ALA A 180 14.22 11.14 5.98
N TRP A 181 14.61 10.43 4.92
CA TRP A 181 16.02 10.20 4.57
C TRP A 181 16.52 11.19 3.52
N ARG A 182 16.86 12.38 3.99
CA ARG A 182 17.41 13.45 3.13
C ARG A 182 18.66 13.00 2.39
N GLY A 183 18.63 13.13 1.06
CA GLY A 183 19.75 12.81 0.17
C GLY A 183 20.01 11.33 -0.07
N ASP A 184 19.20 10.42 0.49
CA ASP A 184 19.39 8.97 0.37
C ASP A 184 18.60 8.40 -0.81
N ILE A 185 19.14 8.68 -2.01
CA ILE A 185 18.53 8.34 -3.29
C ILE A 185 19.51 7.58 -4.19
N ASN A 186 19.06 6.46 -4.72
CA ASN A 186 19.77 5.73 -5.75
C ASN A 186 19.59 6.42 -7.11
N LYS A 187 20.52 7.34 -7.43
CA LYS A 187 20.50 8.12 -8.68
C LYS A 187 20.60 7.29 -9.96
N ASN A 188 21.02 6.02 -9.88
CA ASN A 188 21.20 5.14 -11.03
C ASN A 188 19.92 4.37 -11.40
N ARG A 189 18.90 4.34 -10.53
CA ARG A 189 17.60 3.77 -10.82
C ARG A 189 16.61 4.92 -11.02
N LYS A 190 16.17 5.14 -12.25
CA LYS A 190 15.18 6.20 -12.57
C LYS A 190 14.05 5.72 -13.49
N ASP A 191 14.05 4.45 -13.87
CA ASP A 191 13.07 3.91 -14.79
C ASP A 191 11.67 4.00 -14.16
N GLY A 192 10.78 4.70 -14.86
CA GLY A 192 9.41 4.93 -14.40
C GLY A 192 9.25 6.01 -13.34
N THR A 193 10.32 6.50 -12.69
CA THR A 193 10.22 7.53 -11.63
C THR A 193 9.67 8.83 -12.17
N LYS A 194 8.60 9.34 -11.55
CA LYS A 194 7.97 10.63 -11.89
C LYS A 194 8.15 11.68 -10.81
N PHE A 195 8.26 11.26 -9.56
CA PHE A 195 8.41 12.15 -8.42
C PHE A 195 9.14 11.44 -7.28
N TYR A 196 9.99 12.20 -6.60
CA TYR A 196 10.68 11.78 -5.38
C TYR A 196 10.89 13.00 -4.49
N TYR A 197 10.61 12.86 -3.20
CA TYR A 197 10.83 13.89 -2.19
C TYR A 197 11.34 13.26 -0.90
N ASP A 198 12.51 13.72 -0.45
CA ASP A 198 13.26 13.21 0.69
C ASP A 198 12.95 13.93 2.01
N GLY A 199 11.87 14.72 2.02
CA GLY A 199 11.33 15.39 3.20
C GLY A 199 10.10 14.67 3.76
N GLN A 200 9.59 15.24 4.86
CA GLN A 200 8.39 14.71 5.51
C GLN A 200 7.12 15.18 4.79
N GLY A 201 6.09 14.34 4.82
CA GLY A 201 4.81 14.64 4.22
C GLY A 201 3.88 13.43 4.14
N PHE A 202 2.85 13.55 3.32
CA PHE A 202 1.80 12.53 3.16
C PHE A 202 1.12 12.67 1.80
N MET A 203 0.23 11.72 1.47
CA MET A 203 -0.60 11.80 0.28
C MET A 203 -2.10 11.70 0.60
N SER A 204 -2.92 12.31 -0.25
CA SER A 204 -4.38 12.10 -0.30
C SER A 204 -4.77 11.39 -1.59
N VAL A 205 -5.77 10.52 -1.54
CA VAL A 205 -6.35 9.85 -2.72
C VAL A 205 -7.83 10.19 -2.81
N GLU A 206 -8.24 10.72 -3.96
CA GLU A 206 -9.65 10.94 -4.32
C GLU A 206 -10.00 10.02 -5.48
N LEU A 207 -11.09 9.26 -5.33
CA LEU A 207 -11.55 8.28 -6.32
C LEU A 207 -12.96 8.62 -6.78
N GLU A 208 -13.11 8.69 -8.10
CA GLU A 208 -14.37 8.83 -8.82
C GLU A 208 -14.57 7.63 -9.74
N GLN A 209 -15.72 7.57 -10.42
CA GLN A 209 -16.05 6.47 -11.33
C GLN A 209 -15.00 6.26 -12.42
N THR A 210 -14.47 7.33 -13.01
CA THR A 210 -13.50 7.21 -14.11
C THR A 210 -12.20 7.92 -13.81
N ASN A 211 -12.10 8.66 -12.72
CA ASN A 211 -10.92 9.43 -12.37
C ASN A 211 -10.39 9.02 -11.00
N ALA A 212 -9.07 8.99 -10.87
CA ALA A 212 -8.40 8.96 -9.58
C ALA A 212 -7.39 10.09 -9.52
N LYS A 213 -7.36 10.80 -8.39
CA LYS A 213 -6.41 11.87 -8.12
C LYS A 213 -5.63 11.57 -6.86
N VAL A 214 -4.31 11.51 -6.98
CA VAL A 214 -3.39 11.40 -5.85
C VAL A 214 -2.63 12.70 -5.73
N VAL A 215 -2.57 13.27 -4.53
CA VAL A 215 -1.84 14.51 -4.26
C VAL A 215 -0.86 14.27 -3.13
N TYR A 216 0.39 14.63 -3.37
CA TYR A 216 1.46 14.60 -2.37
C TYR A 216 1.61 15.98 -1.75
N TYR A 217 1.74 16.02 -0.42
CA TYR A 217 1.91 17.25 0.35
C TYR A 217 3.15 17.17 1.23
N ASP A 218 3.78 18.32 1.47
CA ASP A 218 4.72 18.47 2.59
C ASP A 218 3.96 18.64 3.92
N ILE A 219 4.71 18.76 5.02
CA ILE A 219 4.15 18.97 6.37
C ILE A 219 3.40 20.30 6.55
N TYR A 220 3.58 21.27 5.64
CA TYR A 220 2.90 22.56 5.67
C TYR A 220 1.61 22.54 4.84
N GLY A 221 1.31 21.42 4.17
CA GLY A 221 0.17 21.29 3.28
C GLY A 221 0.42 21.87 1.87
N ASN A 222 1.66 22.19 1.52
CA ASN A 222 1.98 22.59 0.15
C ASN A 222 1.92 21.37 -0.77
N VAL A 223 1.30 21.53 -1.94
CA VAL A 223 1.26 20.49 -2.96
C VAL A 223 2.66 20.33 -3.56
N LEU A 224 3.20 19.11 -3.48
CA LEU A 224 4.49 18.74 -4.05
C LEU A 224 4.34 18.07 -5.41
N HIS A 225 3.31 17.24 -5.58
CA HIS A 225 3.09 16.46 -6.80
C HIS A 225 1.64 16.02 -6.92
N VAL A 226 1.15 15.88 -8.16
CA VAL A 226 -0.21 15.42 -8.46
C VAL A 226 -0.15 14.29 -9.49
N VAL A 227 -0.86 13.21 -9.22
CA VAL A 227 -1.10 12.11 -10.15
C VAL A 227 -2.57 12.12 -10.52
N ASN A 228 -2.87 12.17 -11.81
CA ASN A 228 -4.23 12.02 -12.31
C ASN A 228 -4.28 10.76 -13.18
N LEU A 229 -5.19 9.86 -12.86
CA LEU A 229 -5.45 8.64 -13.61
C LEU A 229 -6.88 8.68 -14.14
N SER A 230 -7.07 8.13 -15.33
CA SER A 230 -8.39 8.04 -15.97
C SER A 230 -8.62 6.64 -16.51
N LYS A 231 -9.84 6.11 -16.31
CA LYS A 231 -10.33 4.88 -16.92
C LYS A 231 -11.45 5.20 -17.91
N ALA A 232 -11.49 4.44 -19.01
CA ALA A 232 -12.65 4.45 -19.87
C ALA A 232 -13.87 3.92 -19.09
N LEU A 233 -15.05 4.50 -19.35
CA LEU A 233 -16.30 3.91 -18.84
C LEU A 233 -16.41 2.48 -19.34
N ARG A 234 -16.56 1.52 -18.42
CA ARG A 234 -16.89 0.15 -18.80
C ARG A 234 -18.26 0.20 -19.46
N SER A 235 -18.31 -0.03 -20.78
CA SER A 235 -19.58 -0.13 -21.49
C SER A 235 -20.28 -1.37 -20.98
N VAL A 236 -21.47 -1.21 -20.37
CA VAL A 236 -22.30 -2.32 -19.86
C VAL A 236 -22.93 -3.13 -21.01
N TYR A 237 -22.55 -2.85 -22.26
CA TYR A 237 -22.99 -3.57 -23.46
C TYR A 237 -21.80 -4.22 -24.16
N ALA A 238 -21.37 -5.36 -23.66
CA ALA A 238 -20.73 -6.39 -24.47
C ALA A 238 -21.51 -7.69 -24.19
N ILE A 239 -22.08 -8.23 -25.27
CA ILE A 239 -23.11 -9.27 -25.36
C ILE A 239 -22.64 -10.59 -24.74
#